data_AF-A0A8T5A5B7-F1
#
_entry.id   AF-A0A8T5A5B7-F1
#
_cell.length_a   1.000
_cell.length_b   1.000
_cell.length_c   1.000
_cell.angle_alpha   90.00
_cell.angle_beta   90.00
_cell.angle_gamma   90.00
#
_symmetry.space_group_name_H-M   'P 1'
#
loop_
_entity.id
_entity.type
_entity.pdbx_description
1 polymer ?
#
loop_
_entity_poly.entity_id
_entity_poly.type
_entity_poly.pdbx_seq_one_letter_code
_entity_poly.pdbx_strand_id
1 'polypeptide(L)'
;MRVGEISINENKVLVPFRKDVGLSNPDDWIAIDINESNVTAVSSNPHILRIENNLRTIHTTYSNIIRRIQKLKKSKPKTAERLLKKHSSRRR
;
A
#
# COMPACT_ATOMS: atom_id res chain seq x y z
N MET A 1 -19.79 20.97 11.51
CA MET A 1 -18.55 20.20 11.70
C MET A 1 -18.71 19.37 12.97
N ARG A 2 -18.48 18.06 12.91
CA ARG A 2 -18.61 17.16 14.07
C ARG A 2 -17.27 16.51 14.35
N VAL A 3 -16.84 16.50 15.61
CA VAL A 3 -15.63 15.79 16.02
C VAL A 3 -16.00 14.33 16.25
N GLY A 4 -15.23 13.41 15.67
CA GLY A 4 -15.36 11.98 15.92
C GLY A 4 -14.69 11.56 17.23
N GLU A 5 -14.52 10.27 17.44
CA GLU A 5 -13.79 9.76 18.60
C GLU A 5 -12.32 10.20 18.55
N ILE A 6 -11.84 10.79 19.65
CA ILE A 6 -10.44 11.20 19.79
C ILE A 6 -9.65 10.01 20.35
N SER A 7 -8.61 9.58 19.64
CA SER A 7 -7.72 8.51 20.09
C SER A 7 -6.34 9.07 20.42
N ILE A 8 -5.77 8.65 21.56
CA ILE A 8 -4.47 9.12 22.05
C ILE A 8 -3.57 7.92 22.30
N ASN A 9 -2.30 8.03 21.90
CA ASN A 9 -1.23 7.14 22.33
C ASN A 9 0.00 7.94 22.78
N GLU A 10 1.06 7.25 23.21
CA GLU A 10 2.29 7.85 23.75
C GLU A 10 2.96 8.85 22.80
N ASN A 11 2.73 8.71 21.50
CA ASN A 11 3.44 9.48 20.47
C ASN A 11 2.55 10.53 19.79
N LYS A 12 1.22 10.34 19.77
CA LYS A 12 0.31 11.11 18.91
C LYS A 12 -1.11 11.17 19.47
N VAL A 13 -1.79 12.26 19.09
CA VAL A 13 -3.23 12.45 19.27
C VAL A 13 -3.90 12.46 17.88
N LEU A 14 -4.92 11.65 17.69
CA LEU A 14 -5.74 11.62 16.48
C LEU A 14 -7.09 12.28 16.78
N VAL A 15 -7.36 13.41 16.12
CA VAL A 15 -8.66 14.11 16.21
C VAL A 15 -9.33 14.08 14.83
N PRO A 16 -10.26 13.15 14.59
CA PRO A 16 -10.98 13.10 13.32
C PRO A 16 -12.09 14.16 13.29
N PHE A 17 -12.15 14.92 12.18
CA PHE A 17 -13.22 15.87 11.91
C PHE A 17 -14.11 15.38 10.76
N ARG A 18 -15.43 15.41 10.95
CA ARG A 18 -16.42 15.16 9.90
C ARG A 18 -17.10 16.46 9.49
N LYS A 19 -17.10 16.72 8.18
CA LYS A 19 -17.82 17.83 7.53
C LYS A 19 -18.87 17.20 6.62
N ASP A 20 -20.13 17.59 6.80
CA ASP A 20 -21.18 17.26 5.84
C ASP A 20 -21.00 18.16 4.62
N VAL A 21 -20.92 17.56 3.42
CA VAL A 21 -20.63 18.28 2.18
C VAL A 21 -21.81 18.11 1.22
N GLY A 22 -22.36 19.24 0.75
CA GLY A 22 -23.36 19.24 -0.33
C GLY A 22 -22.68 18.92 -1.66
N LEU A 23 -23.07 17.81 -2.30
CA LEU A 23 -22.44 17.34 -3.55
C LEU A 23 -22.90 18.09 -4.81
N SER A 24 -23.87 18.99 -4.69
CA SER A 24 -24.45 19.73 -5.82
C SER A 24 -23.49 20.76 -6.43
N ASN A 25 -22.59 21.34 -5.63
CA ASN A 25 -21.49 22.20 -6.09
C ASN A 25 -20.39 22.24 -5.01
N PRO A 26 -19.42 21.32 -5.03
CA PRO A 26 -18.40 21.23 -3.98
C PRO A 26 -17.35 22.34 -4.13
N ASP A 27 -17.13 23.12 -3.07
CA ASP A 27 -16.06 24.14 -3.01
C ASP A 27 -14.66 23.52 -2.78
N ASP A 28 -14.62 22.31 -2.22
CA ASP A 28 -13.41 21.59 -1.82
C ASP A 28 -13.23 20.31 -2.66
N TRP A 29 -11.98 19.93 -2.92
CA TRP A 29 -11.66 18.69 -3.62
C TRP A 29 -10.51 17.96 -2.94
N ILE A 30 -10.46 16.64 -3.15
CA ILE A 30 -9.32 15.78 -2.81
C ILE A 30 -9.03 14.86 -3.99
N ALA A 31 -7.78 14.84 -4.43
CA ALA A 31 -7.27 13.90 -5.41
C ALA A 31 -6.40 12.87 -4.69
N ILE A 32 -6.69 11.59 -4.89
CA ILE A 32 -5.93 10.48 -4.31
C ILE A 32 -5.35 9.65 -5.46
N ASP A 33 -4.02 9.55 -5.49
CA ASP A 33 -3.28 8.69 -6.40
C ASP A 33 -2.65 7.54 -5.62
N ILE A 34 -2.89 6.30 -6.07
CA ILE A 34 -2.46 5.08 -5.38
C ILE A 34 -1.55 4.30 -6.31
N ASN A 35 -0.27 4.20 -5.92
CA ASN A 35 0.76 3.47 -6.65
C ASN A 35 1.40 2.38 -5.79
N GLU A 36 2.11 1.44 -6.44
CA GLU A 36 2.88 0.39 -5.76
C GLU A 36 4.07 0.90 -4.93
N SER A 37 4.38 2.21 -5.01
CA SER A 37 5.50 2.81 -4.27
C SER A 37 5.06 3.93 -3.30
N ASN A 38 3.85 4.46 -3.45
CA ASN A 38 3.31 5.46 -2.55
C ASN A 38 1.80 5.62 -2.71
N VAL A 39 1.18 6.22 -1.70
CA VAL A 39 -0.14 6.83 -1.79
C VAL A 39 0.06 8.33 -1.67
N THR A 40 -0.44 9.10 -2.62
CA THR A 40 -0.36 10.56 -2.62
C THR A 40 -1.78 11.13 -2.58
N ALA A 41 -2.05 12.01 -1.63
CA ALA A 41 -3.29 12.76 -1.56
C ALA A 41 -3.01 14.27 -1.56
N VAL A 42 -3.76 15.00 -2.37
CA VAL A 42 -3.70 16.46 -2.49
C VAL A 42 -5.11 17.00 -2.35
N SER A 43 -5.29 18.12 -1.68
CA SER A 43 -6.60 18.76 -1.48
C SER A 43 -6.62 20.22 -1.90
N SER A 44 -7.82 20.81 -1.94
CA SER A 44 -8.03 22.26 -2.05
C SER A 44 -7.31 23.07 -0.95
N ASN A 45 -7.11 22.47 0.22
CA ASN A 45 -6.21 22.98 1.26
C ASN A 45 -4.76 22.58 0.92
N PRO A 46 -3.74 23.47 1.04
CA PRO A 46 -2.31 23.22 0.70
C PRO A 46 -1.59 22.02 1.37
N HIS A 47 -2.31 21.10 1.99
CA HIS A 47 -1.76 19.88 2.54
C HIS A 47 -1.56 18.82 1.45
N ILE A 48 -0.31 18.35 1.33
CA ILE A 48 0.07 17.18 0.55
C ILE A 48 0.36 16.06 1.55
N LEU A 49 -0.38 14.95 1.44
CA LEU A 49 -0.10 13.73 2.17
C LEU A 49 0.58 12.75 1.22
N ARG A 50 1.81 12.36 1.54
CA ARG A 50 2.51 11.29 0.83
C ARG A 50 2.90 10.21 1.83
N ILE A 51 2.39 9.00 1.59
CA ILE A 51 2.72 7.81 2.36
C ILE A 51 3.53 6.90 1.45
N GLU A 52 4.81 6.72 1.74
CA GLU A 52 5.66 5.80 0.99
C GLU A 52 5.32 4.35 1.35
N ASN A 53 5.22 3.50 0.34
CA ASN A 53 5.00 2.07 0.52
C ASN A 53 6.07 1.29 -0.28
N ASN A 54 6.48 0.14 0.24
CA ASN A 54 7.51 -0.70 -0.41
C ASN A 54 6.91 -1.88 -1.17
N LEU A 55 5.64 -1.77 -1.61
CA LEU A 55 4.91 -2.88 -2.22
C LEU A 55 5.59 -3.33 -3.53
N ARG A 56 6.03 -2.38 -4.36
CA ARG A 56 6.80 -2.65 -5.59
C ARG A 56 8.08 -3.45 -5.31
N THR A 57 8.80 -3.08 -4.25
CA THR A 57 10.04 -3.75 -3.83
C THR A 57 9.76 -5.20 -3.42
N ILE A 58 8.68 -5.43 -2.68
CA ILE A 58 8.24 -6.78 -2.28
C ILE A 58 7.89 -7.62 -3.53
N HIS A 59 7.05 -7.10 -4.43
CA HIS A 59 6.65 -7.82 -5.65
C HIS A 59 7.83 -8.15 -6.56
N THR A 60 8.75 -7.19 -6.73
CA THR A 60 9.96 -7.38 -7.55
C THR A 60 10.88 -8.44 -6.95
N THR A 61 11.06 -8.39 -5.63
CA THR A 61 11.89 -9.38 -4.89
C THR A 61 11.35 -10.78 -5.05
N TYR A 62 10.04 -10.99 -4.84
CA TYR A 62 9.41 -12.30 -5.03
C TYR A 62 9.50 -12.77 -6.48
N SER A 63 9.29 -11.87 -7.45
CA SER A 63 9.40 -12.21 -8.88
C SER A 63 10.81 -12.67 -9.25
N ASN A 64 11.85 -12.02 -8.70
CA ASN A 64 13.24 -12.43 -8.91
C ASN A 64 13.55 -13.79 -8.28
N ILE A 65 13.01 -14.08 -7.09
CA ILE A 65 13.15 -15.39 -6.44
C ILE A 65 12.52 -16.49 -7.32
N ILE A 66 11.29 -16.30 -7.80
CA ILE A 66 10.62 -17.27 -8.67
C ILE A 66 11.39 -17.50 -9.97
N ARG A 67 11.89 -16.44 -10.62
CA ARG A 67 12.73 -16.58 -11.83
C ARG A 67 13.99 -17.42 -11.58
N ARG A 68 14.67 -17.22 -10.44
CA ARG A 68 15.84 -18.03 -10.06
C ARG A 68 15.48 -19.50 -9.85
N ILE A 69 14.34 -19.78 -9.21
CA ILE A 69 13.84 -21.14 -9.00
C ILE A 69 13.50 -21.82 -10.34
N GLN A 70 12.88 -21.08 -11.27
CA GLN A 70 12.56 -21.61 -12.60
C GLN A 70 13.82 -21.99 -13.39
N LYS A 71 14.91 -21.23 -13.27
CA LYS A 71 16.21 -21.60 -13.86
C LYS A 71 16.76 -22.91 -13.28
N LEU A 72 16.55 -23.16 -11.99
CA LEU A 72 16.95 -24.41 -11.32
C LEU A 72 16.13 -25.63 -11.77
N LYS A 73 14.96 -25.45 -12.40
CA LYS A 73 14.08 -26.55 -12.80
C LYS A 73 14.77 -27.52 -13.76
N LYS A 74 15.68 -27.02 -14.62
CA LYS A 74 16.44 -27.83 -15.58
C LYS A 74 17.46 -28.77 -14.92
N SER A 75 18.10 -28.35 -13.83
CA SER A 75 19.16 -29.11 -13.17
C SER A 75 18.71 -29.82 -11.89
N LYS A 76 17.74 -29.27 -11.16
CA LYS A 76 17.24 -29.78 -9.88
C LYS A 76 15.71 -29.67 -9.78
N PRO A 77 14.95 -30.46 -10.54
CA PRO A 77 13.49 -30.34 -10.64
C PRO A 77 12.77 -30.49 -9.30
N LYS A 78 13.11 -31.50 -8.48
CA LYS A 78 12.50 -31.71 -7.14
C LYS A 78 12.77 -30.55 -6.18
N THR A 79 13.97 -29.96 -6.24
CA THR A 79 14.32 -28.80 -5.40
C THR A 79 13.57 -27.56 -5.87
N ALA A 80 13.50 -27.35 -7.19
CA ALA A 80 12.79 -26.23 -7.78
C ALA A 80 11.30 -26.26 -7.41
N GLU A 81 10.65 -27.42 -7.52
CA GLU A 81 9.24 -27.60 -7.16
C GLU A 81 8.96 -27.29 -5.68
N ARG A 82 9.80 -27.81 -4.76
CA ARG A 82 9.69 -27.51 -3.32
C ARG A 82 9.81 -26.01 -3.03
N LEU A 83 10.79 -25.35 -3.66
CA LEU A 83 11.01 -23.91 -3.48
C LEU A 83 9.89 -23.08 -4.10
N LEU A 84 9.37 -23.48 -5.26
CA LEU A 84 8.26 -22.81 -5.91
C LEU A 84 7.00 -22.87 -5.04
N LYS A 85 6.70 -24.03 -4.43
CA LYS A 85 5.59 -24.18 -3.49
C LYS A 85 5.75 -23.29 -2.25
N LYS A 86 6.95 -23.25 -1.65
CA LYS A 86 7.26 -22.42 -0.47
C LYS A 86 7.11 -20.92 -0.73
N HIS A 87 7.55 -20.43 -1.89
CA HIS A 87 7.51 -19.00 -2.20
C HIS A 87 6.18 -18.56 -2.83
N SER A 88 5.47 -19.46 -3.51
CA SER A 88 4.12 -19.19 -4.02
C SER A 88 3.11 -19.02 -2.88
N SER A 89 3.21 -19.84 -1.81
CA SER A 89 2.32 -19.71 -0.65
C SER A 89 2.54 -18.43 0.14
N ARG A 90 3.75 -17.87 0.15
CA ARG A 90 4.10 -16.62 0.87
C ARG A 90 3.76 -15.34 0.11
N ARG A 91 3.39 -15.45 -1.16
CA ARG A 91 2.98 -14.32 -2.01
C ARG A 91 1.47 -14.04 -1.91
N ARG A 92 0.68 -15.01 -1.46
CA ARG A 92 -0.77 -14.88 -1.26
C ARG A 92 -1.08 -14.06 -0.01
#